data_AF-A0A315YKY3-F1
#
_entry.id   AF-A0A315YKY3-F1
#
_cell.length_a   1.000
_cell.length_b   1.000
_cell.length_c   1.000
_cell.angle_alpha   90.00
_cell.angle_beta   90.00
_cell.angle_gamma   90.00
#
_symmetry.space_group_name_H-M   'P 1'
#
loop_
_entity.id
_entity.type
_entity.pdbx_description
1 polymer ?
#
loop_
_entity_poly.entity_id
_entity_poly.type
_entity_poly.pdbx_seq_one_letter_code
_entity_poly.pdbx_strand_id
1 'polypeptide(L)'
;MDISRTILDGIVMCVIFNAVVGMFFFVFPQAYSTMFPKGLKKAASPFVEKSDVVKMYFVLIPLYLLMFLYMAVSAHMAGVSGFKAMFWTGYTEMMFVNLGDFFLLDVLARIYVKDKGLIKGAENHPDWEWKGWWKLAVPEHGLAWPVLVCPLTGLIVA
;
A
#
# COMPACT_ATOMS: atom_id res chain seq x y z
N MET A 1 -1.29 -3.10 24.88
CA MET A 1 -0.55 -2.65 23.70
C MET A 1 0.78 -2.11 24.20
N ASP A 2 1.88 -2.58 23.64
CA ASP A 2 3.20 -1.96 23.84
C ASP A 2 3.36 -0.86 22.79
N ILE A 3 3.27 0.39 23.22
CA ILE A 3 3.28 1.56 22.31
C ILE A 3 4.62 1.69 21.58
N SER A 4 5.73 1.45 22.28
CA SER A 4 7.08 1.60 21.70
C SER A 4 7.28 0.57 20.60
N ARG A 5 6.96 -0.70 20.90
CA ARG A 5 7.01 -1.79 19.92
C ARG A 5 6.11 -1.51 18.72
N THR A 6 4.84 -1.15 18.97
CA THR A 6 3.85 -0.89 17.91
C THR A 6 4.30 0.22 16.95
N ILE A 7 4.92 1.30 17.47
CA ILE A 7 5.45 2.38 16.62
C ILE A 7 6.64 1.89 15.79
N LEU A 8 7.58 1.18 16.41
CA LEU A 8 8.77 0.67 15.71
C LEU A 8 8.38 -0.32 14.60
N ASP A 9 7.50 -1.26 14.92
CA ASP A 9 7.03 -2.27 13.99
C ASP A 9 6.21 -1.61 12.86
N GLY A 10 5.38 -0.62 13.17
CA GLY A 10 4.68 0.18 12.17
C GLY A 10 5.63 0.89 11.19
N ILE A 11 6.71 1.49 11.69
CA ILE A 11 7.75 2.11 10.85
C ILE A 11 8.45 1.05 9.98
N VAL A 12 8.84 -0.09 10.55
CA VAL A 12 9.49 -1.19 9.82
C VAL A 12 8.58 -1.72 8.71
N MET A 13 7.31 -1.95 9.01
CA MET A 13 6.30 -2.40 8.05
C MET A 13 6.07 -1.37 6.94
N CYS A 14 5.98 -0.09 7.30
CA CYS A 14 5.90 1.00 6.33
C CYS A 14 7.11 1.00 5.38
N VAL A 15 8.34 0.94 5.90
CA VAL A 15 9.55 0.94 5.07
C VAL A 15 9.60 -0.28 4.16
N ILE A 16 9.36 -1.49 4.70
CA ILE A 16 9.42 -2.74 3.92
C ILE A 16 8.36 -2.73 2.82
N PHE A 17 7.12 -2.37 3.15
CA PHE A 17 6.03 -2.32 2.17
C PHE A 17 6.37 -1.36 1.02
N ASN A 18 6.72 -0.12 1.36
CA ASN A 18 6.99 0.91 0.35
C ASN A 18 8.22 0.58 -0.50
N ALA A 19 9.27 0.00 0.09
CA ALA A 19 10.46 -0.41 -0.65
C ALA A 19 10.16 -1.54 -1.64
N VAL A 20 9.44 -2.58 -1.21
CA VAL A 20 9.10 -3.73 -2.07
C VAL A 20 8.15 -3.29 -3.18
N VAL A 21 7.06 -2.61 -2.83
CA VAL A 21 6.06 -2.15 -3.80
C VAL A 21 6.67 -1.16 -4.79
N GLY A 22 7.45 -0.18 -4.31
CA GLY A 22 8.14 0.78 -5.15
C GLY A 22 9.16 0.12 -6.08
N MET A 23 9.97 -0.83 -5.59
CA MET A 23 10.94 -1.55 -6.42
C MET A 23 10.25 -2.30 -7.56
N PHE A 24 9.23 -3.10 -7.24
CA PHE A 24 8.52 -3.89 -8.25
C PHE A 24 7.66 -3.03 -9.19
N PHE A 25 7.18 -1.88 -8.71
CA PHE A 25 6.58 -0.86 -9.56
C PHE A 25 7.52 -0.46 -10.69
N PHE A 26 8.81 -0.24 -10.42
CA PHE A 26 9.76 0.13 -11.47
C PHE A 26 10.16 -1.03 -12.39
N VAL A 27 9.98 -2.29 -11.96
CA VAL A 27 10.25 -3.47 -12.81
C VAL A 27 9.11 -3.70 -13.80
N PHE A 28 7.85 -3.57 -13.37
CA PHE A 28 6.66 -3.76 -14.21
C PHE A 28 5.62 -2.63 -14.03
N PRO A 29 5.95 -1.38 -14.42
CA PRO A 29 5.11 -0.21 -14.13
C PRO A 29 3.70 -0.29 -14.75
N GLN A 30 3.58 -0.94 -15.92
CA GLN A 30 2.30 -1.17 -16.59
C GLN A 30 1.36 -2.05 -15.77
N ALA A 31 1.86 -3.07 -15.08
CA ALA A 31 1.01 -3.90 -14.22
C ALA A 31 0.41 -3.07 -13.07
N TYR A 32 1.22 -2.20 -12.45
CA TYR A 32 0.76 -1.33 -11.36
C TYR A 32 -0.23 -0.25 -11.81
N SER A 33 -0.21 0.14 -13.09
CA SER A 33 -1.22 1.05 -13.64
C SER A 33 -2.66 0.53 -13.48
N THR A 34 -2.85 -0.76 -13.21
CA THR A 34 -4.17 -1.35 -12.92
C THR A 34 -4.78 -0.91 -11.59
N MET A 35 -3.97 -0.33 -10.69
CA MET A 35 -4.38 0.23 -9.39
C MET A 35 -4.59 1.75 -9.43
N PHE A 36 -4.30 2.40 -10.56
CA PHE A 36 -4.44 3.85 -10.70
C PHE A 36 -5.90 4.32 -10.88
N PRO A 37 -6.15 5.64 -10.77
CA PRO A 37 -7.41 6.25 -11.16
C PRO A 37 -7.96 5.72 -12.49
N LYS A 38 -9.30 5.61 -12.57
CA LYS A 38 -10.00 4.95 -13.68
C LYS A 38 -9.55 5.44 -15.08
N GLY A 39 -9.28 6.74 -15.25
CA GLY A 39 -8.82 7.27 -16.54
C GLY A 39 -7.40 6.81 -16.88
N LEU A 40 -6.45 6.91 -15.95
CA LEU A 40 -5.08 6.40 -16.14
C LEU A 40 -5.07 4.90 -16.43
N LYS A 41 -5.83 4.12 -15.66
CA LYS A 41 -5.99 2.68 -15.87
C LYS A 41 -6.51 2.36 -17.28
N LYS A 42 -7.53 3.09 -17.75
CA LYS A 42 -8.09 2.89 -19.09
C LYS A 42 -7.08 3.25 -20.17
N ALA A 43 -6.38 4.37 -20.01
CA ALA A 43 -5.39 4.86 -20.95
C ALA A 43 -4.19 3.91 -21.08
N ALA A 44 -3.73 3.34 -19.96
CA ALA A 44 -2.64 2.38 -19.93
C ALA A 44 -3.02 0.96 -20.37
N SER A 45 -4.32 0.60 -20.32
CA SER A 45 -4.80 -0.78 -20.54
C SER A 45 -4.31 -1.48 -21.82
N PRO A 46 -4.14 -0.81 -22.98
CA PRO A 46 -3.63 -1.48 -24.19
C PRO A 46 -2.17 -1.97 -24.05
N PHE A 47 -1.43 -1.45 -23.07
CA PHE A 47 -0.03 -1.77 -22.82
C PHE A 47 0.17 -2.67 -21.60
N VAL A 48 -0.91 -3.16 -20.98
CA VAL A 48 -0.85 -4.01 -19.79
C VAL A 48 -0.83 -5.49 -20.19
N GLU A 49 0.28 -6.15 -19.90
CA GLU A 49 0.41 -7.59 -20.07
C GLU A 49 -0.19 -8.35 -18.88
N LYS A 50 -1.07 -9.32 -19.17
CA LYS A 50 -1.72 -10.14 -18.13
C LYS A 50 -0.71 -10.91 -17.28
N SER A 51 0.38 -11.41 -17.88
CA SER A 51 1.44 -12.12 -17.16
C SER A 51 2.13 -11.24 -16.14
N ASP A 52 2.28 -9.94 -16.40
CA ASP A 52 2.94 -9.02 -15.48
C ASP A 52 2.01 -8.61 -14.34
N VAL A 53 0.70 -8.52 -14.58
CA VAL A 53 -0.31 -8.39 -13.52
C VAL A 53 -0.30 -9.61 -12.59
N VAL A 54 -0.15 -10.82 -13.13
CA VAL A 54 0.00 -12.03 -12.32
C VAL A 54 1.27 -11.97 -11.46
N LYS A 55 2.42 -11.58 -12.03
CA LYS A 55 3.67 -11.39 -11.26
C LYS A 55 3.51 -10.35 -10.15
N MET A 56 2.82 -9.24 -10.43
CA MET A 56 2.51 -8.22 -9.44
C MET A 56 1.74 -8.81 -8.26
N TYR A 57 0.69 -9.60 -8.50
CA TYR A 57 -0.03 -10.26 -7.40
C TYR A 57 0.80 -11.31 -6.65
N PHE A 58 1.71 -12.01 -7.34
CA PHE A 58 2.68 -12.90 -6.70
C PHE A 58 3.70 -12.16 -5.81
N VAL A 59 3.83 -10.84 -5.94
CA VAL A 59 4.62 -10.01 -5.02
C VAL A 59 3.73 -9.49 -3.88
N LEU A 60 2.59 -8.88 -4.22
CA LEU A 60 1.73 -8.20 -3.24
C LEU A 60 1.10 -9.17 -2.23
N ILE A 61 0.62 -10.33 -2.68
CA ILE A 61 -0.06 -11.28 -1.79
C ILE A 61 0.89 -11.83 -0.72
N PRO A 62 2.08 -12.39 -1.07
CA PRO A 62 3.02 -12.83 -0.05
C PRO A 62 3.51 -11.69 0.85
N LEU A 63 3.70 -10.48 0.31
CA LEU A 63 4.08 -9.31 1.10
C LEU A 63 3.07 -9.05 2.23
N TYR A 64 1.78 -8.96 1.92
CA TYR A 64 0.75 -8.76 2.96
C TYR A 64 0.70 -9.92 3.97
N LEU A 65 0.76 -11.17 3.50
CA LEU A 65 0.74 -12.33 4.40
C LEU A 65 1.93 -12.33 5.37
N LEU A 66 3.13 -12.02 4.89
CA LEU A 66 4.33 -11.94 5.71
C LEU A 66 4.27 -10.76 6.69
N MET A 67 3.68 -9.63 6.27
CA MET A 67 3.47 -8.49 7.16
C MET A 67 2.50 -8.83 8.29
N PHE A 68 1.35 -9.47 8.00
CA PHE A 68 0.41 -9.89 9.04
C PHE A 68 1.04 -10.89 10.01
N LEU A 69 1.80 -11.85 9.48
CA LEU A 69 2.52 -12.81 10.30
C LEU A 69 3.55 -12.10 11.19
N TYR A 70 4.31 -11.15 10.65
CA TYR A 70 5.27 -10.37 11.41
C TYR A 70 4.60 -9.59 12.55
N MET A 71 3.52 -8.87 12.27
CA MET A 71 2.76 -8.10 13.26
C MET A 71 2.27 -8.99 14.40
N ALA A 72 1.67 -10.15 14.08
CA ALA A 72 1.18 -11.09 15.08
C ALA A 72 2.32 -11.70 15.93
N VAL A 73 3.41 -12.13 15.30
CA VAL A 73 4.57 -12.70 15.99
C VAL A 73 5.25 -11.66 16.87
N SER A 74 5.44 -10.44 16.37
CA SER A 74 6.10 -9.36 17.11
C SER A 74 5.27 -8.94 18.33
N ALA A 75 3.95 -8.80 18.18
CA ALA A 75 3.04 -8.54 19.29
C ALA A 75 3.13 -9.63 20.38
N HIS A 76 3.15 -10.90 19.97
CA HIS A 76 3.30 -12.03 20.88
C HIS A 76 4.66 -12.01 21.62
N MET A 77 5.75 -11.77 20.89
CA MET A 77 7.11 -11.67 21.48
C MET A 77 7.28 -10.48 22.42
N ALA A 78 6.52 -9.41 22.20
CA ALA A 78 6.44 -8.26 23.12
C ALA A 78 5.52 -8.50 24.33
N GLY A 79 4.96 -9.71 24.48
CA GLY A 79 4.05 -10.05 25.58
C GLY A 79 2.70 -9.33 25.50
N VAL A 80 2.34 -8.77 24.34
CA VAL A 80 1.02 -8.18 24.12
C VAL A 80 0.00 -9.32 24.14
N SER A 81 -1.04 -9.16 24.96
CA SER A 81 -2.08 -10.16 25.13
C SER A 81 -3.44 -9.52 25.34
N GLY A 82 -4.50 -10.27 25.03
CA GLY A 82 -5.87 -9.82 25.10
C GLY A 82 -6.32 -9.08 23.84
N PHE A 83 -7.54 -9.41 23.40
CA PHE A 83 -8.13 -8.96 22.13
C PHE A 83 -7.96 -7.46 21.89
N LYS A 84 -8.36 -6.60 22.84
CA LYS A 84 -8.28 -5.14 22.69
C LYS A 84 -6.86 -4.65 22.43
N ALA A 85 -5.88 -5.21 23.14
CA ALA A 85 -4.48 -4.79 23.01
C ALA A 85 -3.89 -5.20 21.66
N MET A 86 -4.13 -6.44 21.24
CA MET A 86 -3.67 -6.98 19.96
C MET A 86 -4.34 -6.29 18.77
N PHE A 87 -5.65 -6.03 18.88
CA PHE A 87 -6.41 -5.32 17.85
C PHE A 87 -5.81 -3.94 17.56
N TRP A 88 -5.57 -3.15 18.61
CA TRP A 88 -5.01 -1.81 18.43
C TRP A 88 -3.54 -1.84 17.98
N THR A 89 -2.77 -2.87 18.35
CA THR A 89 -1.42 -3.08 17.79
C THR A 89 -1.49 -3.25 16.27
N GLY A 90 -2.21 -4.26 15.77
CA GLY A 90 -2.31 -4.52 14.33
C GLY A 90 -2.96 -3.38 13.54
N TYR A 91 -4.00 -2.75 14.10
CA TYR A 91 -4.63 -1.57 13.51
C TYR A 91 -3.62 -0.43 13.33
N THR A 92 -2.86 -0.14 14.38
CA THR A 92 -1.93 0.99 14.38
C THR A 92 -0.78 0.73 13.42
N GLU A 93 -0.19 -0.47 13.45
CA GLU A 93 0.89 -0.84 12.53
C GLU A 93 0.45 -0.75 11.06
N MET A 94 -0.77 -1.20 10.73
CA MET A 94 -1.30 -1.04 9.38
C MET A 94 -1.60 0.42 9.02
N MET A 95 -1.99 1.26 9.99
CA MET A 95 -2.13 2.70 9.75
C MET A 95 -0.81 3.35 9.35
N PHE A 96 0.33 2.92 9.89
CA PHE A 96 1.65 3.40 9.43
C PHE A 96 1.93 3.00 7.99
N VAL A 97 1.59 1.77 7.59
CA VAL A 97 1.72 1.30 6.21
C VAL A 97 0.85 2.14 5.28
N ASN A 98 -0.42 2.35 5.63
CA ASN A 98 -1.38 3.16 4.87
C ASN A 98 -0.89 4.60 4.66
N LEU A 99 -0.41 5.25 5.72
CA LEU A 99 0.14 6.61 5.62
C LEU A 99 1.42 6.63 4.78
N GLY A 100 2.29 5.64 4.96
CA GLY A 100 3.50 5.48 4.18
C GLY A 100 3.21 5.37 2.69
N ASP A 101 2.31 4.47 2.32
CA ASP A 101 1.85 4.27 0.94
C ASP A 101 1.36 5.58 0.33
N PHE A 102 0.42 6.24 1.01
CA PHE A 102 -0.15 7.51 0.58
C PHE A 102 0.92 8.58 0.31
N PHE A 103 1.87 8.79 1.22
CA PHE A 103 2.87 9.83 1.05
C PHE A 103 3.99 9.43 0.09
N LEU A 104 4.49 8.20 0.17
CA LEU A 104 5.69 7.78 -0.56
C LEU A 104 5.37 7.31 -1.98
N LEU A 105 4.43 6.39 -2.14
CA LEU A 105 4.11 5.85 -3.45
C LEU A 105 3.09 6.73 -4.17
N ASP A 106 2.04 7.05 -3.45
CA ASP A 106 0.85 7.67 -4.01
C ASP A 106 1.06 9.18 -4.30
N VAL A 107 1.81 9.89 -3.44
CA VAL A 107 2.20 11.27 -3.67
C VAL A 107 3.56 11.39 -4.37
N LEU A 108 4.65 10.95 -3.74
CA LEU A 108 6.00 11.22 -4.24
C LEU A 108 6.33 10.41 -5.50
N ALA A 109 6.10 9.09 -5.49
CA ALA A 109 6.40 8.27 -6.65
C ALA A 109 5.51 8.64 -7.83
N ARG A 110 4.23 8.98 -7.62
CA ARG A 110 3.35 9.50 -8.68
C ARG A 110 3.93 10.71 -9.41
N ILE A 111 4.46 11.70 -8.67
CA ILE A 111 5.10 12.89 -9.30
C ILE A 111 6.26 12.44 -10.18
N TYR A 112 7.12 11.58 -9.66
CA TYR A 112 8.26 11.04 -10.42
C TYR A 112 7.82 10.26 -11.67
N VAL A 113 6.83 9.39 -11.53
CA VAL A 113 6.28 8.54 -12.60
C VAL A 113 5.67 9.37 -13.73
N LYS A 114 4.90 10.40 -13.36
CA LYS A 114 4.34 11.38 -14.28
C LYS A 114 5.46 12.10 -15.04
N ASP A 115 6.41 12.70 -14.32
CA ASP A 115 7.47 13.52 -14.92
C ASP A 115 8.39 12.72 -15.85
N LYS A 116 8.56 11.43 -15.56
CA LYS A 116 9.35 10.51 -16.39
C LYS A 116 8.55 9.81 -17.48
N GLY A 117 7.24 9.98 -17.54
CA GLY A 117 6.38 9.33 -18.53
C GLY A 117 6.46 7.81 -18.50
N LEU A 118 6.60 7.19 -17.32
CA LEU A 118 6.85 5.74 -17.20
C LEU A 118 5.63 4.88 -17.59
N ILE A 119 4.47 5.49 -17.73
CA ILE A 119 3.22 4.77 -17.99
C ILE A 119 2.77 5.02 -19.44
N LYS A 120 3.07 4.03 -20.29
CA LYS A 120 2.66 3.99 -21.69
C LYS A 120 1.16 4.19 -21.84
N GLY A 121 0.77 5.10 -22.73
CA GLY A 121 -0.62 5.44 -23.01
C GLY A 121 -1.24 6.46 -22.05
N ALA A 122 -0.57 6.78 -20.94
CA ALA A 122 -1.05 7.72 -19.94
C ALA A 122 -0.15 8.94 -19.77
N GLU A 123 0.91 9.12 -20.56
CA GLU A 123 2.00 10.08 -20.34
C GLU A 123 1.51 11.52 -20.10
N ASN A 124 0.48 11.96 -20.82
CA ASN A 124 -0.08 13.31 -20.74
C ASN A 124 -1.53 13.32 -20.21
N HIS A 125 -1.96 12.25 -19.53
CA HIS A 125 -3.35 12.11 -19.13
C HIS A 125 -3.69 13.07 -17.97
N PRO A 126 -4.83 13.79 -18.01
CA PRO A 126 -5.18 14.81 -17.02
C PRO A 126 -5.39 14.26 -15.59
N ASP A 127 -5.68 12.97 -15.46
CA ASP A 127 -5.81 12.32 -14.14
C ASP A 127 -4.48 12.20 -13.37
N TRP A 128 -3.33 12.52 -13.98
CA TRP A 128 -2.08 12.74 -13.24
C TRP A 128 -2.08 14.01 -12.41
N GLU A 129 -2.97 14.96 -12.73
CA GLU A 129 -3.12 16.18 -11.94
C GLU A 129 -3.77 15.88 -10.60
N TRP A 130 -3.39 16.66 -9.59
CA TRP A 130 -3.85 16.50 -8.21
C TRP A 130 -5.38 16.34 -8.08
N LYS A 131 -6.15 17.11 -8.86
CA LYS A 131 -7.62 17.05 -8.84
C LYS A 131 -8.18 15.73 -9.37
N GLY A 132 -7.51 15.10 -10.34
CA GLY A 132 -7.90 13.78 -10.86
C GLY A 132 -7.49 12.69 -9.88
N TRP A 133 -6.24 12.76 -9.42
CA TRP A 133 -5.63 11.76 -8.56
C TRP A 133 -6.26 11.68 -7.16
N TRP A 134 -6.54 12.82 -6.50
CA TRP A 134 -7.18 12.84 -5.17
C TRP A 134 -8.54 12.16 -5.10
N LYS A 135 -9.26 12.06 -6.22
CA LYS A 135 -10.57 11.40 -6.26
C LYS A 135 -10.50 9.91 -5.95
N LEU A 136 -9.34 9.28 -6.09
CA LEU A 136 -9.11 7.90 -5.69
C LEU A 136 -8.37 7.82 -4.36
N ALA A 137 -7.18 8.43 -4.30
CA ALA A 137 -6.25 8.22 -3.19
C ALA A 137 -6.77 8.72 -1.84
N VAL A 138 -7.51 9.84 -1.79
CA VAL A 138 -8.03 10.37 -0.51
C VAL A 138 -9.16 9.50 0.04
N PRO A 139 -10.20 9.12 -0.73
CA PRO A 139 -11.18 8.14 -0.26
C PRO A 139 -10.57 6.79 0.10
N GLU A 140 -9.55 6.35 -0.63
CA GLU A 140 -8.86 5.10 -0.35
C GLU A 140 -8.11 5.17 0.98
N HIS A 141 -7.08 6.01 1.10
CA HIS A 141 -6.20 6.08 2.26
C HIS A 141 -6.80 6.82 3.46
N GLY A 142 -7.73 7.74 3.21
CA GLY A 142 -8.39 8.53 4.25
C GLY A 142 -9.65 7.91 4.82
N LEU A 143 -10.27 6.94 4.11
CA LEU A 143 -11.51 6.30 4.56
C LEU A 143 -11.48 4.78 4.44
N ALA A 144 -11.31 4.23 3.23
CA ALA A 144 -11.40 2.79 3.01
C ALA A 144 -10.35 2.01 3.84
N TRP A 145 -9.10 2.47 3.83
CA TRP A 145 -8.03 1.84 4.60
C TRP A 145 -8.24 1.98 6.12
N PRO A 146 -8.48 3.18 6.70
CA PRO A 146 -8.74 3.31 8.14
C PRO A 146 -10.00 2.58 8.63
N VAL A 147 -11.04 2.46 7.80
CA VAL A 147 -12.34 1.87 8.22
C VAL A 147 -12.45 0.38 7.90
N LEU A 148 -11.73 -0.12 6.89
CA LEU A 148 -11.82 -1.52 6.47
C LEU A 148 -10.51 -2.28 6.66
N VAL A 149 -9.42 -1.80 6.05
CA VAL A 149 -8.16 -2.56 6.01
C VAL A 149 -7.47 -2.59 7.37
N CYS A 150 -7.34 -1.44 8.04
CA CYS A 150 -6.67 -1.38 9.34
C CYS A 150 -7.45 -2.14 10.43
N PRO A 151 -8.79 -2.04 10.53
CA PRO A 151 -9.57 -2.87 11.44
C PRO A 151 -9.47 -4.36 11.12
N LEU A 152 -9.47 -4.75 9.84
CA LEU A 152 -9.28 -6.15 9.45
C LEU A 152 -7.90 -6.66 9.89
N THR A 153 -6.84 -5.88 9.71
CA THR A 153 -5.51 -6.23 10.22
C THR A 153 -5.52 -6.36 11.74
N GLY A 154 -6.17 -5.44 12.45
CA GLY A 154 -6.38 -5.55 13.89
C GLY A 154 -7.05 -6.87 14.28
N LEU A 155 -8.08 -7.30 13.54
CA LEU A 155 -8.76 -8.58 13.78
C LEU A 155 -7.88 -9.79 13.46
N ILE A 156 -7.02 -9.72 12.43
CA ILE A 156 -6.09 -10.81 12.09
C ILE A 156 -5.02 -10.98 13.17
N VAL A 157 -4.58 -9.88 13.78
CA VAL A 157 -3.56 -9.88 14.82
C VAL A 157 -4.13 -10.27 16.20
N ALA A 158 -5.43 -10.05 16.45
CA ALA A 158 -6.07 -10.24 17.75
C ALA A 158 -6.57 -11.66 18.06
#